data_AF-A0A923E3P4-F1
#
_entry.id   AF-A0A923E3P4-F1
#
_cell.length_a   1.000
_cell.length_b   1.000
_cell.length_c   1.000
_cell.angle_alpha   90.00
_cell.angle_beta   90.00
_cell.angle_gamma   90.00
#
_symmetry.space_group_name_H-M   'P 1'
#
loop_
_entity.id
_entity.type
_entity.pdbx_description
1 polymer ?
#
loop_
_entity_poly.entity_id
_entity_poly.type
_entity_poly.pdbx_seq_one_letter_code
_entity_poly.pdbx_strand_id
1 'polypeptide(L)'
;MIKGFKDFISNGNVLELAVAVIIGAAFKPIVDAITNVIMGIIGALVGQPNFDSVLQFTINGSDPIQPGTIITALVNFLLIAAAVYFAIVLPMNKLKERKAVEEVEEEEEPSEDVKLLAEIRDLLASKNA
;
A
#
# COMPACT_ATOMS: atom_id res chain seq x y z
N MET A 1 1.92 -29.12 20.52
CA MET A 1 2.22 -27.69 20.28
C MET A 1 2.78 -27.45 18.88
N ILE A 2 3.86 -28.11 18.46
CA ILE A 2 4.45 -27.92 17.11
C ILE A 2 3.47 -28.24 15.96
N LYS A 3 2.64 -29.28 16.09
CA LYS A 3 1.59 -29.61 15.11
C LYS A 3 0.52 -28.51 14.99
N GLY A 4 0.00 -28.02 16.12
CA GLY A 4 -0.97 -26.90 16.13
C GLY A 4 -0.39 -25.58 15.65
N PHE A 5 0.91 -25.33 15.86
CA PHE A 5 1.59 -24.18 15.28
C PHE A 5 1.73 -24.31 13.76
N LYS A 6 2.08 -25.51 13.26
CA LYS A 6 2.10 -25.81 11.83
C LYS A 6 0.72 -25.62 11.20
N ASP A 7 -0.34 -26.11 11.84
CA ASP A 7 -1.71 -25.96 11.35
C ASP A 7 -2.15 -24.49 11.35
N PHE A 8 -1.70 -23.68 12.32
CA PHE A 8 -1.96 -22.24 12.38
C PHE A 8 -1.28 -21.46 11.24
N ILE A 9 0.03 -21.66 11.02
CA ILE A 9 0.77 -20.99 9.93
C ILE A 9 0.38 -21.48 8.54
N SER A 10 -0.16 -22.70 8.44
CA SER A 10 -0.65 -23.25 7.17
C SER A 10 -1.99 -22.65 6.75
N ASN A 11 -2.62 -21.82 7.59
CA ASN A 11 -3.76 -21.01 7.16
C ASN A 11 -3.28 -19.93 6.19
N GLY A 12 -3.75 -19.96 4.94
CA GLY A 12 -3.37 -19.02 3.88
C GLY A 12 -3.49 -17.56 4.30
N ASN A 13 -4.55 -17.18 5.01
CA ASN A 13 -4.77 -15.82 5.52
C ASN A 13 -3.65 -15.33 6.46
N VAL A 14 -3.08 -16.21 7.29
CA VAL A 14 -1.98 -15.84 8.21
C VAL A 14 -0.67 -15.66 7.45
N LEU A 15 -0.42 -16.52 6.48
CA LEU A 15 0.77 -16.44 5.64
C LEU A 15 0.77 -15.18 4.77
N GLU A 16 -0.35 -14.86 4.14
CA GLU A 16 -0.52 -13.64 3.34
C GLU A 16 -0.33 -12.37 4.17
N LEU A 17 -0.92 -12.32 5.38
CA LEU A 17 -0.75 -11.20 6.29
C LEU A 17 0.70 -11.07 6.77
N ALA A 18 1.36 -12.18 7.11
CA ALA A 18 2.77 -12.18 7.53
C ALA A 18 3.68 -11.66 6.41
N VAL A 19 3.46 -12.11 5.17
CA VAL A 19 4.20 -11.64 3.99
C VAL A 19 3.96 -10.15 3.77
N ALA A 20 2.71 -9.68 3.85
CA ALA A 20 2.39 -8.26 3.69
C ALA A 20 3.12 -7.37 4.72
N VAL A 21 3.16 -7.79 5.99
CA VAL A 21 3.86 -7.04 7.06
C VAL A 21 5.38 -7.01 6.83
N ILE A 22 5.99 -8.15 6.49
CA ILE A 22 7.43 -8.23 6.22
C ILE A 22 7.82 -7.36 5.03
N ILE A 23 7.04 -7.44 3.95
CA ILE A 23 7.26 -6.63 2.75
C ILE A 23 7.10 -5.14 3.07
N GLY A 24 6.05 -4.74 3.80
CA GLY A 24 5.86 -3.36 4.23
C GLY A 24 7.02 -2.82 5.06
N ALA A 25 7.54 -3.61 6.00
CA ALA A 25 8.70 -3.25 6.80
C ALA A 25 9.99 -3.14 5.96
N ALA A 26 10.18 -4.01 4.97
CA ALA A 26 11.33 -4.00 4.09
C ALA A 26 11.34 -2.81 3.10
N PHE A 27 10.17 -2.29 2.72
CA PHE A 27 10.07 -1.14 1.82
C PHE A 27 10.33 0.20 2.51
N LYS A 28 10.03 0.33 3.80
CA LYS A 28 10.18 1.59 4.53
C LYS A 28 11.57 2.24 4.38
N PRO A 29 12.71 1.52 4.54
CA PRO A 29 14.04 2.11 4.35
C PRO A 29 14.31 2.67 2.95
N ILE A 30 13.71 2.08 1.91
CA ILE A 30 13.85 2.56 0.53
C ILE A 30 13.14 3.90 0.38
N VAL A 31 11.93 4.02 0.94
CA VAL A 31 11.16 5.26 0.90
C VAL A 31 11.82 6.34 1.77
N ASP A 32 12.35 5.97 2.94
CA ASP A 32 13.11 6.86 3.81
C ASP A 32 14.35 7.41 3.07
N ALA A 33 15.08 6.57 2.33
CA ALA A 33 16.23 7.00 1.53
C ALA A 33 15.86 8.03 0.46
N ILE A 34 14.77 7.81 -0.28
CA ILE A 34 14.27 8.76 -1.29
C ILE A 34 13.84 10.07 -0.63
N THR A 35 13.11 9.98 0.49
CA THR A 35 12.63 11.14 1.24
C THR A 35 13.79 11.99 1.75
N ASN A 36 14.85 11.36 2.27
CA ASN A 36 16.05 12.04 2.72
C ASN A 36 16.78 12.77 1.59
N VAL A 37 16.84 12.20 0.38
CA VAL A 37 17.42 12.88 -0.79
C VAL A 37 16.59 14.11 -1.16
N ILE A 38 15.26 14.00 -1.18
CA ILE A 38 14.36 15.12 -1.46
C ILE A 38 14.51 16.22 -0.40
N MET A 39 14.52 15.86 0.88
CA MET A 39 14.73 16.81 1.98
C MET A 39 16.11 17.47 1.93
N GLY A 40 17.15 16.75 1.50
CA GLY A 40 18.47 17.33 1.27
C GLY A 40 18.46 18.42 0.18
N ILE A 41 17.71 18.21 -0.91
CA ILE A 41 17.54 19.21 -1.97
C ILE A 41 16.73 20.41 -1.47
N ILE A 42 15.62 20.16 -0.77
CA ILE A 42 14.81 21.22 -0.16
C ILE A 42 15.67 22.03 0.83
N GLY A 43 16.49 21.34 1.62
CA GLY A 43 17.36 21.99 2.60
C GLY A 43 18.49 22.79 1.98
N ALA A 44 19.00 22.39 0.82
CA ALA A 44 19.95 23.20 0.06
C ALA A 44 19.32 24.52 -0.43
N LEU A 45 18.01 24.57 -0.66
CA LEU A 45 17.29 25.77 -1.09
C LEU A 45 16.85 26.66 0.09
N VAL A 46 16.41 26.03 1.20
CA VAL A 46 15.88 26.73 2.39
C VAL A 46 16.97 27.06 3.41
N GLY A 47 18.17 26.48 3.26
CA GLY A 47 19.32 26.68 4.14
C GLY A 47 19.34 25.75 5.36
N GLN A 48 18.27 25.00 5.62
CA GLN A 48 18.20 23.99 6.68
C GLN A 48 17.62 22.67 6.16
N PRO A 49 18.23 21.50 6.50
CA PRO A 49 17.81 20.18 6.00
C PRO A 49 16.43 19.74 6.50
N ASN A 50 15.89 20.41 7.52
CA ASN A 50 14.60 20.15 8.11
C ASN A 50 14.00 21.46 8.62
N PHE A 51 12.76 21.38 9.11
CA PHE A 51 12.06 22.52 9.69
C PHE A 51 12.16 22.54 11.21
N ASP A 52 13.04 21.73 11.83
CA ASP A 52 13.05 21.50 13.28
C ASP A 52 13.32 22.77 14.09
N SER A 53 14.19 23.65 13.57
CA SER A 53 14.50 24.93 14.22
C SER A 53 13.44 26.01 13.99
N VAL A 54 12.40 25.74 13.20
CA VAL A 54 11.30 26.69 13.00
C VAL A 54 10.56 26.88 14.33
N LEU A 55 10.45 28.14 14.75
CA LEU A 55 9.81 28.55 16.01
C LEU A 55 10.43 27.91 17.25
N GLN A 56 11.73 27.58 17.20
CA GLN A 56 12.44 27.05 18.37
C GLN A 56 12.53 28.10 19.47
N PHE A 57 12.18 27.72 20.69
CA PHE A 57 12.35 28.57 21.88
C PHE A 57 12.81 27.75 23.08
N THR A 58 13.52 28.41 23.99
CA THR A 58 13.99 27.82 25.25
C THR A 58 13.26 28.50 26.41
N ILE A 59 12.84 27.71 27.41
CA ILE A 59 12.27 28.23 28.65
C ILE A 59 13.24 27.87 29.77
N ASN A 60 13.72 28.87 30.52
CA ASN A 60 14.54 28.69 31.73
C ASN A 60 15.81 27.80 31.58
N GLY A 61 16.48 27.85 30.43
CA GLY A 61 17.70 27.05 30.21
C GLY A 61 17.46 25.54 30.03
N SER A 62 16.20 25.14 29.89
CA SER A 62 15.79 23.79 29.47
C SER A 62 16.21 23.51 28.02
N ASP A 63 16.16 22.24 27.63
CA ASP A 63 16.30 21.81 26.24
C ASP A 63 15.34 22.59 25.33
N PRO A 64 15.76 22.92 24.09
CA PRO A 64 14.93 23.71 23.19
C PRO A 64 13.66 22.97 22.81
N ILE A 65 12.52 23.65 22.95
CA ILE A 65 11.26 23.17 22.41
C ILE A 65 11.27 23.51 20.92
N GLN A 66 11.06 22.49 20.08
CA GLN A 66 11.16 22.58 18.62
C GLN A 66 9.81 22.22 17.98
N PRO A 67 8.83 23.16 17.93
CA PRO A 67 7.54 22.93 17.28
C PRO A 67 7.67 22.59 15.79
N GLY A 68 8.75 23.08 15.16
CA GLY A 68 9.10 22.79 13.78
C GLY A 68 9.26 21.31 13.44
N THR A 69 9.54 20.45 14.42
CA THR A 69 9.57 18.99 14.25
C THR A 69 8.24 18.42 13.75
N ILE A 70 7.11 19.06 14.09
CA ILE A 70 5.78 18.67 13.60
C ILE A 70 5.67 18.95 12.10
N ILE A 71 6.19 20.09 11.65
CA ILE A 71 6.21 20.46 10.23
C ILE A 71 7.10 19.49 9.46
N THR A 72 8.30 19.20 9.99
CA THR A 72 9.19 18.18 9.41
C THR A 72 8.49 16.82 9.31
N ALA A 73 7.79 16.38 10.35
CA ALA A 73 7.05 15.11 10.34
C ALA A 73 5.93 15.09 9.29
N LEU A 74 5.17 16.18 9.16
CA LEU A 74 4.11 16.31 8.15
C LEU A 74 4.66 16.28 6.72
N VAL A 75 5.76 17.00 6.45
CA VAL A 75 6.40 17.01 5.14
C VAL A 75 6.95 15.61 4.81
N ASN A 76 7.65 14.97 5.74
CA ASN A 76 8.13 13.60 5.56
C ASN A 76 6.98 12.62 5.30
N PHE A 77 5.88 12.73 6.04
CA PHE A 77 4.70 11.89 5.82
C PHE A 77 4.14 12.07 4.40
N LEU A 78 3.99 13.32 3.93
CA LEU A 78 3.51 13.59 2.58
C LEU A 78 4.46 13.06 1.50
N LEU A 79 5.78 13.17 1.70
CA LEU A 79 6.77 12.65 0.77
C LEU A 79 6.73 11.12 0.68
N ILE A 80 6.66 10.43 1.83
CA ILE A 80 6.50 8.97 1.88
C ILE A 80 5.20 8.55 1.19
N ALA A 81 4.08 9.23 1.51
CA ALA A 81 2.79 8.94 0.91
C ALA A 81 2.82 9.14 -0.62
N ALA A 82 3.43 10.23 -1.10
CA ALA A 82 3.59 10.50 -2.53
C ALA A 82 4.47 9.42 -3.19
N ALA A 83 5.59 9.04 -2.58
CA ALA A 83 6.47 8.01 -3.10
C ALA A 83 5.74 6.65 -3.23
N VAL A 84 5.01 6.22 -2.19
CA VAL A 84 4.22 4.98 -2.23
C VAL A 84 3.10 5.06 -3.27
N TYR A 85 2.42 6.21 -3.36
CA TYR A 85 1.36 6.42 -4.34
C TYR A 85 1.88 6.33 -5.77
N PHE A 86 2.94 7.06 -6.11
CA PHE A 86 3.48 7.08 -7.48
C PHE A 86 4.21 5.79 -7.85
N ALA A 87 4.91 5.14 -6.91
CA ALA A 87 5.68 3.93 -7.20
C ALA A 87 4.85 2.64 -7.21
N ILE A 88 3.77 2.58 -6.42
CA ILE A 88 2.98 1.34 -6.27
C ILE A 88 1.54 1.57 -6.70
N VAL A 89 0.82 2.52 -6.09
CA VAL A 89 -0.63 2.66 -6.28
C VAL A 89 -0.98 3.05 -7.71
N LEU A 90 -0.30 4.06 -8.27
CA LEU A 90 -0.54 4.55 -9.62
C LEU A 90 -0.26 3.51 -10.71
N PRO A 91 0.89 2.81 -10.75
CA PRO A 91 1.10 1.76 -11.73
C PRO A 91 0.17 0.57 -11.52
N MET A 92 -0.12 0.18 -10.28
CA MET A 92 -1.04 -0.92 -9.99
C MET A 92 -2.46 -0.60 -10.47
N ASN A 93 -2.94 0.62 -10.21
CA ASN A 93 -4.26 1.07 -10.68
C ASN A 93 -4.30 1.13 -12.21
N LYS A 94 -3.25 1.65 -12.85
CA LYS A 94 -3.16 1.70 -14.32
C LYS A 94 -3.10 0.30 -14.96
N LEU A 95 -2.44 -0.66 -14.31
CA LEU A 95 -2.43 -2.05 -14.77
C LEU A 95 -3.78 -2.73 -14.57
N LYS A 96 -4.46 -2.48 -13.45
CA LYS A 96 -5.82 -2.98 -13.21
C LYS A 96 -6.81 -2.43 -14.22
N GLU A 97 -6.74 -1.14 -14.56
CA GLU A 97 -7.57 -0.56 -15.62
C GLU A 97 -7.31 -1.22 -16.98
N ARG A 98 -6.07 -1.55 -17.31
CA ARG A 98 -5.74 -2.25 -18.56
C ARG A 98 -6.23 -3.69 -18.58
N LYS A 99 -6.11 -4.40 -17.45
CA LYS A 99 -6.60 -5.77 -17.32
C LYS A 99 -8.13 -5.85 -17.29
N ALA A 100 -8.80 -4.88 -16.66
CA ALA A 100 -10.26 -4.80 -16.69
C ALA A 100 -10.80 -4.50 -18.10
N VAL A 101 -10.00 -3.88 -18.98
CA VAL A 101 -10.35 -3.70 -20.39
C VAL A 101 -10.10 -4.99 -21.20
N GLU A 102 -9.04 -5.75 -20.89
CA GLU A 102 -8.78 -7.07 -21.49
C GLU A 102 -9.80 -8.13 -21.01
N GLU A 103 -10.21 -8.12 -19.74
CA GLU A 103 -11.26 -9.02 -19.21
C GLU A 103 -12.59 -8.79 -19.90
N VAL A 104 -12.97 -7.54 -20.22
CA VAL A 104 -14.22 -7.25 -20.96
C VAL A 104 -14.15 -7.73 -22.43
N GLU A 105 -12.96 -7.90 -23.01
CA GLU A 105 -12.79 -8.49 -24.35
C GLU A 105 -12.70 -10.03 -24.33
N GLU A 106 -12.31 -10.65 -23.21
CA GLU A 106 -12.28 -12.12 -23.03
C GLU A 106 -13.54 -12.71 -22.34
N GLU A 107 -14.40 -11.89 -21.71
CA GLU A 107 -15.55 -12.32 -20.91
C GLU A 107 -16.81 -12.77 -21.68
N GLU A 108 -16.76 -12.98 -23.00
CA GLU A 108 -17.90 -13.62 -23.70
C GLU A 108 -17.93 -15.15 -23.58
N GLU A 109 -17.01 -15.79 -22.84
CA GLU A 109 -17.22 -17.17 -22.40
C GLU A 109 -17.66 -17.25 -20.93
N PRO A 110 -18.95 -17.53 -20.65
CA PRO A 110 -19.39 -17.78 -19.29
C PRO A 110 -18.57 -18.90 -18.66
N SER A 111 -18.23 -18.77 -17.36
CA SER A 111 -17.49 -19.82 -16.65
C SER A 111 -18.19 -21.18 -16.77
N GLU A 112 -17.43 -22.27 -16.71
CA GLU A 112 -17.99 -23.63 -16.86
C GLU A 112 -19.14 -23.92 -15.89
N ASP A 113 -19.08 -23.35 -14.68
CA ASP A 113 -20.17 -23.43 -13.69
C ASP A 113 -21.43 -22.68 -14.18
N VAL A 114 -21.26 -21.51 -14.80
CA VAL A 114 -22.38 -20.74 -15.36
C VAL A 114 -22.98 -21.46 -16.58
N LYS A 115 -22.14 -22.11 -17.42
CA LYS A 115 -22.59 -22.97 -18.52
C LYS A 115 -23.39 -24.17 -18.00
N LEU A 116 -22.87 -24.89 -17.00
CA LEU A 116 -23.56 -26.00 -16.35
C LEU A 116 -24.88 -25.56 -15.70
N LEU A 117 -24.91 -24.40 -15.05
CA LEU A 117 -26.14 -23.86 -14.46
C LEU A 117 -27.17 -23.47 -15.53
N ALA A 118 -26.73 -22.97 -16.68
CA ALA A 118 -27.61 -22.70 -17.82
C ALA A 118 -28.19 -24.00 -18.38
N GLU A 119 -27.38 -25.04 -18.56
CA GLU A 119 -27.82 -26.37 -18.98
C GLU A 119 -28.81 -26.99 -17.97
N ILE A 120 -28.51 -26.92 -16.67
CA ILE A 120 -29.41 -27.41 -15.60
C ILE A 120 -30.74 -26.66 -15.63
N ARG A 121 -30.73 -25.33 -15.80
CA ARG A 121 -31.95 -24.52 -15.93
C ARG A 121 -32.78 -24.99 -17.11
N ASP A 122 -32.16 -25.22 -18.25
CA ASP A 122 -32.85 -25.59 -19.50
C ASP A 122 -33.39 -27.03 -19.42
N LEU A 123 -32.66 -27.95 -18.78
CA LEU A 123 -33.12 -29.31 -18.47
C LEU A 123 -34.28 -29.33 -17.46
N LEU A 124 -34.31 -28.41 -16.49
CA LEU A 124 -35.43 -28.28 -15.55
C LEU A 124 -36.66 -27.62 -16.19
N ALA A 125 -36.46 -26.63 -17.05
CA ALA A 125 -37.54 -25.97 -17.79
C ALA A 125 -38.24 -26.95 -18.74
N SER A 126 -37.48 -27.79 -19.45
CA SER A 126 -38.01 -28.81 -20.34
C SER A 126 -38.71 -29.96 -19.62
N LYS A 127 -38.32 -30.29 -18.38
CA LYS A 127 -38.98 -31.34 -17.58
C LYS A 127 -40.28 -30.89 -16.92
N ASN A 128 -40.46 -29.58 -16.71
CA ASN A 128 -41.65 -28.98 -16.11
C ASN A 128 -42.69 -28.48 -17.14
N ALA A 129 -42.45 -28.70 -18.44
CA ALA A 129 -43.38 -28.46 -19.54
C ALA A 129 -44.04 -29.78 -19.97
#